data_AF-A0A965QM01-F1
#
_entry.id   AF-A0A965QM01-F1
#
_cell.length_a   1.000
_cell.length_b   1.000
_cell.length_c   1.000
_cell.angle_alpha   90.00
_cell.angle_beta   90.00
_cell.angle_gamma   90.00
#
_symmetry.space_group_name_H-M   'P 1'
#
loop_
_entity.id
_entity.type
_entity.pdbx_description
1 polymer ?
#
loop_
_entity_poly.entity_id
_entity_poly.type
_entity_poly.pdbx_seq_one_letter_code
_entity_poly.pdbx_strand_id
1 'polypeptide(L)' 'CTLIEKAFEATLKDKVVTYDFARQLAGAREVKCSEFARAICEHM' A
#
# COMPACT_ATOMS: atom_id res chain seq x y z
N CYS A 1 -18.34 0.90 -2.14
CA CYS A 1 -16.94 0.96 -1.70
C CYS A 1 -16.58 2.39 -1.35
N THR A 2 -16.05 2.59 -0.15
CA THR A 2 -15.64 3.90 0.39
C THR A 2 -14.34 4.39 -0.26
N LEU A 3 -14.02 5.69 -0.15
CA LEU A 3 -12.81 6.27 -0.74
C LEU A 3 -11.53 5.58 -0.25
N ILE A 4 -11.49 5.28 1.05
CA ILE A 4 -10.36 4.62 1.71
C ILE A 4 -10.13 3.21 1.15
N GLU A 5 -11.18 2.43 0.92
CA GLU A 5 -11.06 1.09 0.33
C GLU A 5 -10.41 1.14 -1.05
N LYS A 6 -10.82 2.09 -1.90
CA LYS A 6 -10.26 2.23 -3.25
C LYS A 6 -8.79 2.65 -3.22
N ALA A 7 -8.45 3.60 -2.35
CA ALA A 7 -7.08 4.05 -2.17
C ALA A 7 -6.17 2.94 -1.64
N PHE A 8 -6.66 2.16 -0.69
CA PHE A 8 -5.96 0.99 -0.17
C PHE A 8 -5.72 -0.07 -1.26
N GLU A 9 -6.74 -0.41 -2.04
CA GLU A 9 -6.60 -1.35 -3.16
C GLU A 9 -5.62 -0.85 -4.25
N ALA A 10 -5.63 0.45 -4.56
CA ALA A 10 -4.67 1.05 -5.50
C ALA A 10 -3.24 0.92 -4.99
N THR A 11 -3.01 1.24 -3.71
CA THR A 11 -1.69 1.12 -3.06
C THR A 11 -1.17 -0.32 -3.09
N LEU A 12 -2.06 -1.31 -2.88
CA LEU A 12 -1.71 -2.73 -2.98
C LEU A 12 -1.37 -3.16 -4.41
N LYS A 13 -2.07 -2.63 -5.43
CA LYS A 13 -1.78 -2.93 -6.85
C LYS A 13 -0.40 -2.42 -7.26
N ASP A 14 0.02 -1.27 -6.73
CA ASP A 14 1.35 -0.72 -6.93
C ASP A 14 2.44 -1.48 -6.15
N LYS A 15 2.04 -2.49 -5.37
CA LYS A 15 2.89 -3.31 -4.50
C LYS A 15 3.73 -2.49 -3.52
N VAL A 16 3.27 -1.30 -3.15
CA VAL A 16 3.86 -0.46 -2.10
C VAL A 16 3.25 -0.89 -0.79
N VAL A 17 4.00 -1.61 0.05
CA VAL A 17 3.45 -2.25 1.24
C VAL A 17 4.44 -2.29 2.39
N THR A 18 3.97 -2.52 3.61
CA THR A 18 4.83 -2.77 4.77
C THR A 18 5.45 -4.18 4.72
N TYR A 19 6.47 -4.40 5.56
CA TYR A 19 7.19 -5.67 5.70
C TYR A 19 6.28 -6.90 5.79
N ASP A 20 5.13 -6.77 6.47
CA ASP A 20 4.20 -7.89 6.67
C ASP A 20 3.65 -8.47 5.36
N PHE A 21 3.39 -7.61 4.38
CA PHE A 21 2.94 -8.00 3.07
C PHE A 21 4.11 -8.27 2.13
N ALA A 22 5.19 -7.51 2.24
CA ALA A 22 6.35 -7.61 1.35
C ALA A 22 6.95 -9.03 1.35
N ARG A 23 6.99 -9.70 2.50
CA ARG A 23 7.47 -11.10 2.61
C ARG A 23 6.64 -12.13 1.84
N GLN A 24 5.42 -11.80 1.44
CA GLN A 24 4.49 -12.68 0.72
C GLN A 24 4.26 -12.24 -0.75
N LEU A 25 4.74 -11.05 -1.13
CA LEU A 25 4.51 -10.44 -2.44
C LEU A 25 5.82 -10.29 -3.22
N ALA A 26 6.00 -11.11 -4.24
CA ALA A 26 7.15 -10.99 -5.13
C ALA A 26 7.17 -9.64 -5.86
N GLY A 27 8.30 -8.93 -5.75
CA GLY A 27 8.49 -7.60 -6.34
C GLY A 27 7.77 -6.48 -5.58
N ALA A 28 7.42 -6.70 -4.31
CA ALA A 28 6.92 -5.63 -3.46
C ALA A 28 8.00 -4.58 -3.16
N ARG A 29 7.57 -3.32 -3.11
CA ARG A 29 8.35 -2.23 -2.53
C ARG A 29 7.99 -2.14 -1.05
N GLU A 30 8.88 -2.63 -0.20
CA GLU A 30 8.74 -2.51 1.25
C GLU A 30 8.94 -1.04 1.68
N VAL A 31 8.00 -0.53 2.48
CA VAL A 31 8.03 0.83 3.03
C VAL A 31 7.64 0.84 4.52
N LYS A 32 7.97 1.93 5.23
CA LYS A 32 7.55 2.13 6.63
C LYS A 32 6.05 2.40 6.73
N CYS A 33 5.49 2.23 7.93
CA CYS A 33 4.06 2.46 8.19
C CYS A 33 3.59 3.87 7.77
N SER A 34 4.35 4.91 8.10
CA SER A 34 4.02 6.29 7.72
C SER A 34 4.09 6.53 6.20
N GLU A 35 5.01 5.86 5.51
CA GLU A 35 5.14 5.93 4.05
C GLU A 35 4.01 5.17 3.35
N PHE A 36 3.59 4.04 3.90
CA PHE A 36 2.42 3.31 3.42
C PHE A 36 1.14 4.13 3.58
N ALA A 37 0.94 4.75 4.76
CA ALA A 37 -0.18 5.66 4.98
C ALA A 37 -0.15 6.86 4.03
N ARG A 38 1.03 7.41 3.76
CA ARG A 38 1.19 8.48 2.77
C ARG A 38 0.82 8.01 1.36
N ALA A 39 1.25 6.82 0.95
CA ALA A 39 0.90 6.25 -0.35
C ALA A 39 -0.62 6.07 -0.49
N ILE A 40 -1.30 5.58 0.57
CA ILE A 40 -2.77 5.52 0.58
C ILE A 40 -3.36 6.92 0.36
N CYS A 41 -2.89 7.93 1.09
CA CYS A 41 -3.37 9.31 0.92
C CYS A 41 -3.12 9.87 -0.49
N GLU A 42 -2.05 9.46 -1.17
CA GLU A 42 -1.75 9.87 -2.56
C GLU A 42 -2.72 9.23 -3.58
N HIS A 43 -3.41 8.14 -3.21
CA HIS A 43 -4.44 7.47 -4.02
C HIS A 43 -5.89 7.76 -3.59
N MET A 44 -6.10 8.65 -2.60
CA MET A 44 -7.44 9.09 -2.18
C MET A 44 -8.08 10.04 -3.20
#